data_AF-A0A1E3XGK6-F1
#
_entry.id   AF-A0A1E3XGK6-F1
#
_cell.length_a   1.000
_cell.length_b   1.000
_cell.length_c   1.000
_cell.angle_alpha   90.00
_cell.angle_beta   90.00
_cell.angle_gamma   90.00
#
_symmetry.space_group_name_H-M   'P 1'
#
loop_
_entity.id
_entity.type
_entity.pdbx_description
1 polymer ?
#
loop_
_entity_poly.entity_id
_entity_poly.type
_entity_poly.pdbx_seq_one_letter_code
_entity_poly.pdbx_strand_id
1 'polypeptide(L)' 'MAVARVTRITASSPTGWQDAVQEGLKRANQTLRGLTGLEVVSQKAKIVEGKIAEYRVTMDITFILEG' A
#
# COMPACT_ATOMS: atom_id res chain seq x y z
N MET A 1 16.54 3.24 -21.63
CA MET A 1 16.76 2.96 -20.19
C MET A 1 15.43 3.17 -19.50
N ALA A 2 14.88 2.15 -18.82
CA ALA A 2 13.62 2.31 -18.07
C ALA A 2 13.94 2.87 -16.69
N VAL A 3 13.36 4.02 -16.33
CA VAL A 3 13.50 4.62 -15.00
C VAL A 3 12.27 4.21 -14.18
N ALA A 4 12.50 3.52 -13.07
CA ALA A 4 11.43 3.17 -12.13
C ALA A 4 11.45 4.16 -10.96
N ARG A 5 10.25 4.51 -10.47
CA ARG A 5 10.07 5.28 -9.25
C ARG A 5 9.40 4.40 -8.21
N VAL A 6 9.91 4.50 -6.98
CA VAL A 6 9.33 3.85 -5.82
C VAL A 6 8.68 4.92 -4.95
N THR A 7 7.43 4.71 -4.58
CA THR A 7 6.68 5.58 -3.67
C THR A 7 6.19 4.77 -2.47
N ARG A 8 6.48 5.26 -1.27
CA ARG A 8 5.99 4.67 -0.03
C ARG A 8 4.60 5.19 0.29
N ILE A 9 3.65 4.29 0.49
CA ILE A 9 2.29 4.62 0.95
C ILE A 9 1.94 3.81 2.20
N THR A 10 1.02 4.34 3.00
CA THR A 10 0.40 3.59 4.10
C THR A 10 -1.10 3.55 3.88
N ALA A 11 -1.65 2.35 3.84
CA ALA A 11 -3.07 2.10 3.71
C ALA A 11 -3.61 1.51 5.01
N SER A 12 -4.89 1.72 5.28
CA SER A 12 -5.56 1.13 6.43
C SER A 12 -6.89 0.49 6.04
N SER A 13 -7.28 -0.54 6.78
CA SER A 13 -8.56 -1.23 6.62
C SER A 13 -9.06 -1.72 7.99
N PRO A 14 -10.38 -1.66 8.25
CA PRO A 14 -10.99 -2.27 9.43
C PRO A 14 -11.06 -3.81 9.34
N THR A 15 -10.96 -4.37 8.13
CA THR A 15 -11.25 -5.78 7.85
C THR A 15 -10.02 -6.67 8.00
N GLY A 16 -8.84 -6.19 7.57
CA GLY A 16 -7.59 -6.94 7.66
C GLY A 16 -6.44 -6.32 6.88
N TRP A 17 -5.23 -6.87 7.04
CA TRP A 17 -4.05 -6.39 6.32
C TRP A 17 -4.12 -6.64 4.81
N GLN A 18 -4.71 -7.76 4.37
CA GLN A 18 -4.85 -8.05 2.94
C GLN A 18 -5.77 -7.04 2.24
N ASP A 19 -6.87 -6.68 2.91
CA ASP A 19 -7.80 -5.66 2.43
C ASP A 19 -7.14 -4.27 2.37
N ALA A 20 -6.34 -3.92 3.40
CA ALA A 20 -5.54 -2.68 3.38
C ALA A 20 -4.55 -2.63 2.20
N VAL A 21 -3.92 -3.75 1.84
CA VAL A 21 -3.03 -3.83 0.67
C VAL A 21 -3.80 -3.61 -0.62
N GLN A 22 -4.95 -4.27 -0.80
CA GLN A 22 -5.77 -4.15 -2.00
C GLN A 22 -6.28 -2.71 -2.18
N GLU A 23 -6.78 -2.08 -1.11
CA GLU A 23 -7.26 -0.70 -1.18
C GLU A 23 -6.11 0.29 -1.42
N GLY A 24 -4.95 0.05 -0.81
CA GLY A 24 -3.73 0.83 -1.07
C GLY A 24 -3.30 0.76 -2.53
N LEU A 25 -3.27 -0.44 -3.11
CA LEU A 25 -2.97 -0.66 -4.52
C LEU A 25 -4.00 0.01 -5.44
N LYS A 26 -5.29 -0.15 -5.15
CA LYS A 26 -6.38 0.46 -5.91
C LYS A 26 -6.27 1.98 -5.92
N ARG A 27 -6.00 2.60 -4.76
CA ARG A 27 -5.80 4.05 -4.64
C ARG A 27 -4.56 4.52 -5.41
N ALA A 28 -3.47 3.74 -5.37
CA ALA A 28 -2.27 4.04 -6.14
C ALA A 28 -2.51 3.96 -7.65
N ASN A 29 -3.25 2.95 -8.11
CA ASN A 29 -3.61 2.73 -9.51
C ASN A 29 -4.49 3.83 -10.11
N GLN A 30 -5.21 4.59 -9.27
CA GLN A 30 -5.96 5.77 -9.73
C GLN A 30 -5.06 6.94 -10.13
N THR A 31 -3.85 7.03 -9.58
CA THR A 31 -2.94 8.17 -9.78
C THR A 31 -1.66 7.82 -10.54
N LEU A 32 -1.16 6.60 -10.38
CA LEU A 32 0.10 6.14 -10.94
C LEU A 32 -0.20 5.12 -12.05
N ARG A 33 0.33 5.36 -13.25
CA ARG A 33 0.27 4.40 -14.37
C ARG A 33 1.55 3.57 -14.39
N GLY A 34 1.50 2.38 -15.00
CA GLY A 34 2.69 1.53 -15.14
C GLY A 34 3.15 0.88 -13.83
N LEU A 35 2.21 0.53 -12.94
CA LEU A 35 2.49 -0.25 -11.73
C LEU A 35 3.09 -1.61 -12.12
N THR A 36 4.25 -1.93 -11.55
CA THR A 36 4.98 -3.18 -11.85
C THR A 36 5.16 -4.07 -10.63
N GLY A 37 5.14 -3.49 -9.43
CA GLY A 37 5.26 -4.26 -8.20
C GLY A 37 4.91 -3.46 -6.96
N LEU A 38 4.67 -4.19 -5.88
CA LEU A 38 4.54 -3.64 -4.54
C LEU A 38 5.32 -4.51 -3.55
N GLU A 39 5.86 -3.88 -2.52
CA GLU A 39 6.54 -4.56 -1.43
C GLU A 39 5.94 -4.10 -0.10
N VAL A 40 5.61 -5.03 0.79
CA VAL A 40 5.08 -4.71 2.12
C VAL A 40 6.25 -4.48 3.07
N VAL A 41 6.44 -3.24 3.50
CA VAL A 41 7.54 -2.84 4.40
C VAL A 41 7.18 -3.10 5.86
N SER A 42 5.94 -2.81 6.26
CA SER A 42 5.50 -3.10 7.63
C SER A 42 4.00 -3.28 7.73
N GLN A 43 3.60 -4.13 8.66
CA GLN A 43 2.20 -4.36 9.03
C GLN A 43 2.03 -3.95 10.48
N LYS A 44 1.04 -3.10 10.74
CA LYS A 44 0.70 -2.56 12.05
C LYS A 44 -0.78 -2.74 12.30
N ALA A 45 -1.18 -2.68 13.56
CA ALA A 45 -2.59 -2.71 13.96
C ALA A 45 -2.81 -1.69 15.08
N LYS A 46 -3.94 -0.99 15.01
CA LYS A 46 -4.44 -0.14 16.09
C LYS A 46 -5.31 -0.99 16.99
N ILE A 47 -5.00 -1.02 18.27
CA ILE A 47 -5.77 -1.74 19.29
C ILE A 47 -6.60 -0.72 20.07
N VAL A 48 -7.88 -0.98 20.23
CA VAL A 48 -8.82 -0.21 21.05
C VAL A 48 -9.59 -1.20 21.92
N GLU A 49 -9.60 -0.97 23.23
CA GLU A 49 -10.31 -1.83 24.20
C GLU A 49 -9.95 -3.33 24.09
N GLY A 50 -8.67 -3.63 23.83
CA GLY A 50 -8.18 -5.00 23.70
C GLY A 50 -8.56 -5.71 22.40
N LYS A 51 -9.22 -5.02 21.46
CA LYS A 51 -9.54 -5.53 20.12
C LYS A 51 -8.80 -4.75 19.05
N ILE A 52 -8.49 -5.41 17.94
CA ILE A 52 -7.92 -4.72 16.79
C ILE A 52 -9.03 -3.89 16.13
N ALA A 53 -8.86 -2.57 16.13
CA ALA A 53 -9.79 -1.61 15.55
C ALA A 53 -9.46 -1.27 14.09
N GLU A 54 -8.18 -1.27 13.73
CA GLU A 54 -7.76 -0.92 12.37
C GLU A 54 -6.43 -1.59 12.03
N TYR A 55 -6.35 -2.17 10.85
CA TYR A 55 -5.14 -2.75 10.28
C TYR A 55 -4.47 -1.74 9.37
N ARG A 56 -3.17 -1.52 9.53
CA ARG A 56 -2.39 -0.57 8.73
C ARG A 56 -1.25 -1.31 8.05
N VAL A 57 -1.04 -1.04 6.77
CA VAL A 57 0.06 -1.61 6.00
C VAL A 57 0.82 -0.48 5.33
N THR A 58 2.12 -0.41 5.59
CA THR A 58 3.04 0.44 4.83
C THR A 58 3.66 -0.40 3.73
N MET A 59 3.52 0.06 2.49
CA MET A 59 4.01 -0.62 1.30
C MET A 59 4.72 0.36 0.36
N ASP A 60 5.75 -0.14 -0.30
CA ASP A 60 6.50 0.57 -1.33
C ASP A 60 5.97 0.10 -2.69
N ILE A 61 5.55 1.05 -3.51
CA ILE A 61 4.95 0.80 -4.82
C ILE A 61 5.93 1.23 -5.90
N THR A 62 6.23 0.31 -6.79
CA THR A 62 7.14 0.51 -7.92
C THR A 62 6.35 0.67 -9.20
N PHE A 63 6.61 1.75 -9.91
CA PHE A 63 6.04 2.03 -11.22
C PHE A 63 7.11 2.57 -12.16
N ILE A 64 6.97 2.24 -13.45
CA ILE A 64 7.88 2.72 -14.48
C ILE A 64 7.43 4.11 -14.92
N LEU A 65 8.37 5.04 -15.03
CA LEU A 65 8.13 6.35 -15.60
C LEU A 65 8.14 6.22 -17.13
N GLU A 66 6.98 6.48 -17.73
CA GLU A 66 6.89 6.75 -19.17
C GLU A 66 7.37 8.19 -19.39
N GLY A 67 8.42 8.34 -20.22
CA GLY A 67 9.00 9.61 -20.60
C GLY A 67 8.39 10.15 -21.88
#